data_AF-A0A062I7G9-F1
#
_entry.id   AF-A0A062I7G9-F1
#
_cell.length_a   1.000
_cell.length_b   1.000
_cell.length_c   1.000
_cell.angle_alpha   90.00
_cell.angle_beta   90.00
_cell.angle_gamma   90.00
#
_symmetry.space_group_name_H-M   'P 1'
#
loop_
_entity.id
_entity.type
_entity.pdbx_description
1 polymer ?
#
loop_
_entity_poly.entity_id
_entity_poly.type
_entity_poly.pdbx_seq_one_letter_code
_entity_poly.pdbx_strand_id
1 'polypeptide(L)'
;MQIIQFENRANQRAVAKVEGNMAYPVKDIQSVRDLALLAIRNKVSLEQQVEALGFESETYDYSSLLADLKVLPPLDHPDPTHCLISGTGLTHLGSASARDKMHQQNLSDDSSVTDTMRIFQWGLQKGRPAEGQIGAQPEWFYKG
;
A
#
# COMPACT_ATOMS: atom_id res chain seq x y z
N MET A 1 -2.60 -8.70 -11.34
CA MET A 1 -3.88 -8.01 -11.63
C MET A 1 -3.71 -6.54 -11.30
N GLN A 2 -4.16 -5.63 -12.16
CA GLN A 2 -4.16 -4.18 -11.89
C GLN A 2 -5.60 -3.75 -11.61
N ILE A 3 -5.82 -3.10 -10.46
CA ILE A 3 -7.11 -2.53 -10.07
C ILE A 3 -6.95 -1.03 -9.86
N ILE A 4 -7.96 -0.28 -10.28
CA ILE A 4 -8.08 1.15 -10.03
C ILE A 4 -9.42 1.44 -9.36
N GLN A 5 -9.50 2.54 -8.61
CA GLN A 5 -10.75 3.23 -8.36
C GLN A 5 -10.79 4.52 -9.18
N PHE A 6 -11.96 4.88 -9.68
CA PHE A 6 -12.13 6.00 -10.60
C PHE A 6 -13.55 6.58 -10.51
N GLU A 7 -13.76 7.75 -11.09
CA GLU A 7 -15.08 8.33 -11.31
C GLU A 7 -15.62 7.94 -12.70
N ASN A 8 -16.80 7.34 -12.73
CA ASN A 8 -17.47 6.93 -13.96
C ASN A 8 -18.11 8.13 -14.71
N ARG A 9 -18.77 7.89 -15.85
CA ARG A 9 -19.43 8.95 -16.64
C ARG A 9 -20.52 9.71 -15.87
N ALA A 10 -21.10 9.10 -14.83
CA ALA A 10 -22.07 9.73 -13.93
C ALA A 10 -21.41 10.45 -12.72
N ASN A 11 -20.08 10.59 -12.71
CA ASN A 11 -19.28 11.09 -11.58
C ASN A 11 -19.50 10.33 -10.27
N GLN A 12 -19.81 9.03 -10.38
CA GLN A 12 -19.90 8.13 -9.24
C GLN A 12 -18.62 7.31 -9.15
N ARG A 13 -18.25 6.95 -7.92
CA ARG A 13 -17.09 6.11 -7.68
C ARG A 13 -17.35 4.68 -8.15
N ALA A 14 -16.37 4.11 -8.84
CA ALA A 14 -16.35 2.72 -9.26
C ALA A 14 -14.95 2.12 -9.09
N VAL A 15 -14.87 0.79 -9.09
CA VAL A 15 -13.63 0.02 -9.11
C VAL A 15 -13.55 -0.71 -10.44
N ALA A 16 -12.38 -0.75 -11.08
CA ALA A 16 -12.19 -1.48 -12.33
C ALA A 16 -10.92 -2.33 -12.32
N LYS A 17 -10.99 -3.48 -12.99
CA LYS A 17 -9.81 -4.23 -13.44
C LYS A 17 -9.29 -3.59 -14.71
N VAL A 18 -7.98 -3.37 -14.80
CA VAL A 18 -7.34 -2.82 -16.01
C VAL A 18 -6.65 -3.96 -16.78
N GLU A 19 -6.96 -4.09 -18.07
CA GLU A 19 -6.25 -4.95 -19.01
C GLU A 19 -5.85 -4.13 -20.24
N GLY A 20 -4.54 -3.96 -20.45
CA GLY A 20 -4.04 -3.07 -21.50
C GLY A 20 -4.49 -1.62 -21.25
N ASN A 21 -5.18 -1.03 -22.23
CA ASN A 21 -5.75 0.31 -22.11
C ASN A 21 -7.25 0.31 -21.76
N MET A 22 -7.82 -0.83 -21.38
CA MET A 22 -9.24 -0.96 -21.05
C MET A 22 -9.41 -1.15 -19.55
N ALA A 23 -10.34 -0.38 -18.98
CA ALA A 23 -10.81 -0.55 -17.62
C ALA A 23 -12.22 -1.17 -17.63
N TYR A 24 -12.35 -2.30 -16.93
CA TYR A 24 -13.56 -3.10 -16.79
C TYR A 24 -14.12 -2.89 -15.38
N PRO A 25 -15.20 -2.08 -15.21
CA PRO A 25 -15.80 -1.82 -13.91
C PRO A 25 -16.32 -3.12 -13.29
N VAL A 26 -16.01 -3.33 -12.02
CA VAL A 26 -16.45 -4.48 -11.22
C VAL A 26 -17.83 -4.19 -10.65
N LYS A 27 -18.74 -5.15 -10.76
CA LYS A 27 -20.12 -5.00 -10.27
C LYS A 27 -20.18 -4.88 -8.75
N ASP A 28 -21.25 -4.23 -8.28
CA ASP A 28 -21.67 -4.18 -6.87
C ASP A 28 -20.60 -3.72 -5.88
N ILE A 29 -19.61 -2.95 -6.33
CA ILE A 29 -18.52 -2.47 -5.48
C ILE A 29 -18.08 -1.05 -5.87
N GLN A 30 -17.86 -0.20 -4.87
CA GLN A 30 -17.56 1.23 -5.09
C GLN A 30 -16.16 1.63 -4.62
N SER A 31 -15.48 0.84 -3.80
CA SER A 31 -14.12 1.15 -3.35
C SER A 31 -13.22 -0.08 -3.31
N VAL A 32 -11.92 0.11 -3.51
CA VAL A 32 -10.93 -0.99 -3.40
C VAL A 32 -10.90 -1.53 -1.97
N ARG A 33 -11.14 -0.66 -0.97
CA ARG A 33 -11.28 -1.06 0.43
C ARG A 33 -12.42 -2.05 0.62
N ASP A 34 -13.61 -1.76 0.10
CA ASP A 34 -14.77 -2.64 0.25
C ASP A 34 -14.56 -3.97 -0.49
N LEU A 35 -13.92 -3.92 -1.66
CA LEU A 35 -13.50 -5.12 -2.39
C LEU A 35 -12.58 -6.01 -1.54
N ALA A 36 -11.57 -5.42 -0.91
CA ALA A 36 -10.63 -6.14 -0.05
C ALA A 36 -11.33 -6.71 1.20
N LEU A 37 -12.19 -5.94 1.86
CA LEU A 37 -12.96 -6.41 3.00
C LEU A 37 -13.94 -7.52 2.64
N LEU A 38 -14.50 -7.49 1.42
CA LEU A 38 -15.37 -8.56 0.93
C LEU A 38 -14.57 -9.83 0.65
N ALA A 39 -13.42 -9.73 -0.01
CA ALA A 39 -12.52 -10.86 -0.27
C ALA A 39 -12.06 -11.53 1.03
N ILE A 40 -11.67 -10.74 2.04
CA ILE A 40 -11.31 -11.22 3.38
C ILE A 40 -12.47 -11.97 4.04
N ARG A 41 -13.68 -11.38 4.03
CA ARG A 41 -14.89 -12.03 4.59
C ARG A 41 -15.19 -13.36 3.91
N ASN A 42 -15.00 -13.43 2.60
CA ASN A 42 -15.24 -14.63 1.80
C ASN A 42 -14.05 -15.61 1.80
N LYS A 43 -12.91 -15.25 2.40
CA LYS A 43 -11.67 -16.04 2.45
C LYS A 43 -11.16 -16.43 1.06
N VAL A 44 -11.24 -15.52 0.11
CA VAL A 44 -10.75 -15.67 -1.27
C VAL A 44 -9.72 -14.60 -1.59
N SER A 45 -8.95 -14.79 -2.66
CA SER A 45 -8.05 -13.73 -3.15
C SER A 45 -8.83 -12.54 -3.73
N LEU A 46 -8.17 -11.39 -3.87
CA LEU A 46 -8.76 -10.23 -4.54
C LEU A 46 -9.17 -10.56 -5.98
N GLU A 47 -8.34 -11.31 -6.71
CA GLU A 47 -8.63 -11.76 -8.08
C GLU A 47 -9.90 -12.59 -8.12
N GLN A 48 -10.00 -13.60 -7.25
CA GLN A 48 -11.18 -14.45 -7.16
C GLN A 48 -12.44 -13.63 -6.83
N GLN A 49 -12.33 -12.65 -5.93
CA GLN A 49 -13.45 -11.79 -5.57
C GLN A 49 -13.90 -10.89 -6.74
N VAL A 50 -12.97 -10.34 -7.52
CA VAL A 50 -13.28 -9.55 -8.72
C VAL A 50 -13.99 -10.40 -9.77
N GLU A 51 -13.45 -11.58 -10.08
CA GLU A 51 -14.05 -12.47 -11.08
C GLU A 51 -15.43 -12.99 -10.62
N ALA A 52 -15.62 -13.20 -9.30
CA ALA A 52 -16.91 -13.61 -8.74
C ALA A 52 -18.00 -12.53 -8.82
N LEU A 53 -17.65 -11.25 -8.65
CA LEU A 53 -18.57 -10.13 -8.86
C LEU A 53 -18.86 -9.92 -10.36
N GLY A 54 -17.86 -10.20 -11.21
CA GLY A 54 -17.93 -9.95 -12.63
C GLY A 54 -17.88 -8.47 -12.97
N PHE A 55 -18.09 -8.17 -14.26
CA PHE A 55 -17.87 -6.83 -14.81
C PHE A 55 -19.15 -6.24 -15.40
N GLU A 56 -19.27 -4.92 -15.30
CA GLU A 56 -20.26 -4.15 -16.04
C GLU A 56 -20.06 -4.29 -17.55
N SER A 57 -21.13 -4.11 -18.32
CA SER A 57 -21.05 -4.15 -19.78
C SER A 57 -20.30 -2.96 -20.37
N GLU A 58 -20.38 -1.82 -19.69
CA GLU A 58 -19.68 -0.60 -20.09
C GLU A 58 -18.20 -0.70 -19.72
N THR A 59 -17.33 -0.31 -20.65
CA THR A 59 -15.87 -0.27 -20.44
C THR A 59 -15.35 1.13 -20.69
N TYR A 60 -14.15 1.40 -20.16
CA TYR A 60 -13.55 2.72 -20.14
C TYR A 60 -12.14 2.67 -20.75
N ASP A 61 -11.77 3.70 -21.51
CA ASP A 61 -10.39 3.88 -21.95
C ASP A 61 -9.55 4.40 -20.78
N TYR A 62 -8.56 3.62 -20.36
CA TYR A 62 -7.77 3.92 -19.17
C TYR A 62 -6.89 5.17 -19.34
N SER A 63 -6.35 5.39 -20.54
CA SER A 63 -5.57 6.60 -20.84
C SER A 63 -6.44 7.85 -20.78
N SER A 64 -7.68 7.79 -21.27
CA SER A 64 -8.65 8.89 -21.11
C SER A 64 -8.97 9.15 -19.64
N LEU A 65 -9.22 8.12 -18.82
CA LEU A 65 -9.47 8.29 -17.39
C LEU A 65 -8.30 9.00 -16.67
N LEU A 66 -7.05 8.70 -17.05
CA LEU A 66 -5.87 9.36 -16.52
C LEU A 66 -5.76 10.82 -17.00
N ALA A 67 -5.95 11.06 -18.30
CA ALA A 67 -5.88 12.39 -18.89
C ALA A 67 -6.95 13.33 -18.30
N ASP A 68 -8.13 12.79 -18.02
CA ASP A 68 -9.27 13.52 -17.44
C ASP A 68 -9.21 13.62 -15.91
N LEU A 69 -8.14 13.12 -15.29
CA LEU A 69 -7.94 13.10 -13.83
C LEU A 69 -9.08 12.39 -13.07
N LYS A 70 -9.65 11.35 -13.68
CA LYS A 70 -10.76 10.57 -13.12
C LYS A 70 -10.29 9.38 -12.29
N VAL A 71 -9.01 9.01 -12.35
CA VAL A 71 -8.44 7.95 -11.50
C VAL A 71 -8.22 8.49 -10.09
N LEU A 72 -8.76 7.79 -9.11
CA LEU A 72 -8.70 8.13 -7.69
C LEU A 72 -7.51 7.40 -7.01
N PRO A 73 -7.10 7.81 -5.79
CA PRO A 73 -6.09 7.08 -5.02
C PRO A 73 -6.45 5.59 -4.91
N PRO A 74 -5.52 4.63 -5.01
CA PRO A 74 -5.86 3.21 -5.09
C PRO A 74 -6.50 2.65 -3.81
N LEU A 75 -6.39 3.36 -2.69
CA LEU A 75 -7.02 3.05 -1.42
C LEU A 75 -7.26 4.35 -0.65
N ASP A 76 -8.41 4.46 0.00
CA ASP A 76 -8.75 5.52 0.94
C ASP A 76 -9.71 4.98 2.02
N HIS A 77 -10.15 5.87 2.92
CA HIS A 77 -11.09 5.53 3.98
C HIS A 77 -12.15 6.64 4.12
N PRO A 78 -13.43 6.30 4.34
CA PRO A 78 -14.48 7.31 4.56
C PRO A 78 -14.24 8.16 5.81
N ASP A 79 -13.58 7.59 6.82
CA ASP A 79 -13.03 8.32 7.96
C ASP A 79 -11.54 8.60 7.73
N PRO A 80 -11.13 9.87 7.54
CA PRO A 80 -9.74 10.25 7.28
C PRO A 80 -8.76 9.83 8.38
N THR A 81 -9.21 9.66 9.62
CA THR A 81 -8.33 9.30 10.74
C THR A 81 -7.79 7.86 10.65
N HIS A 82 -8.38 7.03 9.78
CA HIS A 82 -8.01 5.64 9.56
C HIS A 82 -7.16 5.43 8.29
N CYS A 83 -6.82 6.49 7.56
CA CYS A 83 -5.95 6.43 6.38
C CYS A 83 -4.74 7.34 6.57
N LEU A 84 -3.66 6.78 7.13
CA LEU A 84 -2.40 7.49 7.35
C LEU A 84 -1.39 7.10 6.27
N ILE A 85 -0.75 8.11 5.68
CA ILE A 85 0.41 7.91 4.80
C ILE A 85 1.67 8.16 5.64
N SER A 86 2.42 7.10 5.91
CA SER A 86 3.70 7.15 6.64
C SER A 86 4.86 6.73 5.76
N GLY A 87 6.07 7.08 6.17
CA GLY A 87 7.31 6.68 5.50
C GLY A 87 8.30 6.04 6.46
N THR A 88 9.23 5.26 5.91
CA THR A 88 10.42 4.76 6.61
C THR A 88 11.65 4.96 5.74
N GLY A 89 12.75 5.34 6.38
CA GLY A 89 14.03 5.63 5.72
C GLY A 89 15.03 4.50 5.84
N LEU A 90 14.65 3.37 6.45
CA LEU A 90 15.52 2.25 6.81
C LEU A 90 15.12 0.94 6.12
N THR A 91 14.78 1.03 4.84
CA THR A 91 14.28 -0.12 4.06
C THR A 91 15.37 -0.87 3.30
N HIS A 92 16.56 -0.28 3.16
CA HIS A 92 17.68 -0.88 2.41
C HIS A 92 18.99 -0.85 3.21
N LEU A 93 19.85 -1.85 3.02
CA LEU A 93 21.18 -1.94 3.66
C LEU A 93 22.04 -0.67 3.44
N GLY A 94 21.95 -0.08 2.25
CA GLY A 94 22.63 1.19 1.93
C GLY A 94 22.12 2.38 2.75
N SER A 95 20.82 2.45 3.06
CA SER A 95 20.24 3.52 3.86
C SER A 95 20.62 3.43 5.35
N ALA A 96 20.71 2.20 5.87
CA ALA A 96 21.13 1.96 7.25
C ALA A 96 22.62 2.30 7.45
N SER A 97 23.49 1.85 6.54
CA SER A 97 24.94 2.11 6.62
C SER A 97 25.31 3.59 6.45
N ALA A 98 24.61 4.34 5.59
CA ALA A 98 24.83 5.78 5.44
C ALA A 98 24.45 6.56 6.71
N ARG A 99 23.30 6.23 7.31
CA ARG A 99 22.84 6.86 8.56
C ARG A 99 23.73 6.49 9.75
N ASP A 100 24.14 5.23 9.86
CA ASP A 100 25.04 4.75 10.91
C ASP A 100 26.38 5.51 10.89
N LYS A 101 26.99 5.71 9.72
CA LYS A 101 28.22 6.50 9.56
C LYS A 101 28.05 7.97 9.97
N MET A 102 26.91 8.60 9.68
CA MET A 102 26.64 9.98 10.12
C MET A 102 26.45 10.06 11.64
N HIS A 103 25.87 9.04 12.27
CA HIS A 103 25.68 9.00 13.72
C HIS A 103 26.97 8.62 14.47
N GLN A 104 27.84 7.77 13.92
CA GLN A 104 29.15 7.43 14.48
C GLN A 104 30.07 8.64 14.62
N GLN A 105 30.03 9.60 13.69
CA GLN A 105 30.80 10.85 13.78
C GLN A 105 30.47 11.72 15.01
N ASN A 106 29.34 11.47 15.67
CA ASN A 106 28.91 12.20 16.87
C ASN A 106 29.14 11.40 18.17
N LEU A 107 29.74 10.20 18.09
CA LEU A 107 30.03 9.35 19.24
C LEU A 107 31.53 9.43 19.54
N SER A 108 31.90 9.63 20.79
CA SER A 108 33.31 9.66 21.25
C SER A 108 33.95 8.26 21.33
N ASP A 109 33.19 7.21 21.02
CA ASP A 109 33.59 5.80 21.07
C ASP A 109 33.10 5.08 19.81
N ASP A 110 34.01 4.86 18.86
CA ASP A 110 33.78 4.24 17.54
C ASP A 110 33.22 2.80 17.61
N SER A 111 33.24 2.19 18.80
CA SER A 111 32.76 0.82 19.03
C SER A 111 31.26 0.74 19.35
N SER A 112 30.58 1.87 19.58
CA SER A 112 29.18 1.89 20.02
C SER A 112 28.20 1.80 18.84
N VAL A 113 27.36 0.75 18.86
CA VAL A 113 26.29 0.56 17.87
C VAL A 113 25.24 1.66 18.01
N THR A 114 25.02 2.42 16.94
CA THR A 114 24.03 3.51 16.91
C THR A 114 22.60 2.97 17.04
N ASP A 115 21.66 3.79 17.52
CA ASP A 115 20.25 3.42 17.60
C ASP A 115 19.68 3.06 16.23
N THR A 116 20.15 3.72 15.17
CA THR A 116 19.82 3.39 13.77
C THR A 116 20.18 1.95 13.44
N MET A 117 21.41 1.53 13.73
CA MET A 117 21.88 0.18 13.44
C MET A 117 21.16 -0.86 14.29
N ARG A 118 20.85 -0.53 15.55
CA ARG A 118 20.07 -1.42 16.44
C ARG A 118 18.67 -1.68 15.91
N ILE A 119 17.94 -0.63 15.51
CA ILE A 119 16.58 -0.74 14.95
C ILE A 119 16.61 -1.51 13.61
N PHE A 120 17.61 -1.26 12.77
CA PHE A 120 17.78 -2.01 11.53
C PHE A 120 18.02 -3.51 11.76
N GLN A 121 18.85 -3.87 12.73
CA GLN A 121 19.09 -5.28 13.11
C GLN A 121 17.83 -5.96 13.64
N TRP A 122 16.99 -5.26 14.42
CA TRP A 122 15.69 -5.80 14.85
C TRP A 122 14.79 -6.14 13.67
N GLY A 123 14.75 -5.27 12.65
CA GLY A 123 14.03 -5.52 11.40
C GLY A 123 14.53 -6.77 10.66
N LEU A 124 15.85 -6.98 10.58
CA LEU A 124 16.42 -8.18 9.95
C LEU A 124 16.07 -9.47 10.71
N GLN A 125 16.13 -9.44 12.04
CA GLN A 125 15.94 -10.63 12.87
C GLN A 125 14.48 -11.03 13.03
N LYS A 126 13.59 -10.06 13.25
CA LYS A 126 12.18 -10.30 13.60
C LYS A 126 11.18 -9.45 12.82
N GLY A 127 11.59 -8.76 11.75
CA GLY A 127 10.69 -7.96 10.91
C GLY A 127 9.71 -8.79 10.07
N ARG A 128 9.96 -10.09 9.91
CA ARG A 128 9.05 -11.06 9.26
C ARG A 128 8.84 -12.27 10.19
N PRO A 129 8.07 -12.12 11.28
CA PRO A 129 7.82 -13.22 12.21
C PRO A 129 6.97 -14.33 11.56
N ALA A 130 7.10 -15.55 12.08
CA ALA A 130 6.20 -16.64 11.74
C ALA A 130 4.78 -16.39 12.29
N GLU A 131 3.80 -17.16 11.78
CA GLU A 131 2.42 -17.08 12.24
C GLU A 131 2.32 -17.28 13.77
N GLY A 132 1.49 -16.46 14.43
CA GLY A 132 1.31 -16.48 15.88
C GLY A 132 2.45 -15.86 16.69
N GLN A 133 3.51 -15.35 16.06
CA GLN A 133 4.63 -14.70 16.76
C GLN A 133 4.59 -13.17 16.64
N ILE A 134 5.02 -12.49 17.70
CA ILE A 134 5.16 -11.03 17.73
C ILE A 134 6.46 -10.65 17.00
N GLY A 135 6.33 -9.82 15.97
CA GLY A 135 7.47 -9.26 15.22
C GLY A 135 8.17 -8.12 15.94
N ALA A 136 9.33 -7.72 15.42
CA ALA A 136 10.00 -6.49 15.84
C ALA A 136 9.16 -5.26 15.49
N GLN A 137 9.29 -4.20 16.30
CA GLN A 137 8.67 -2.93 16.01
C GLN A 137 9.28 -2.34 14.73
N PRO A 138 8.47 -1.97 13.73
CA PRO A 138 8.94 -1.26 12.55
C PRO A 138 9.43 0.16 12.87
N GLU A 139 10.43 0.65 12.13
CA GLU A 139 10.78 2.07 12.14
C GLU A 139 9.76 2.84 11.30
N TRP A 140 9.22 3.92 11.85
CA TRP A 140 8.37 4.85 11.12
C TRP A 140 8.79 6.26 11.48
N PHE A 141 8.74 7.16 10.50
CA PHE A 141 8.69 8.58 10.77
C PHE A 141 7.39 9.15 10.23
N TYR A 142 6.87 10.14 10.94
CA TYR A 142 5.77 10.99 10.48
C TYR A 142 6.37 12.32 10.03
N LYS A 143 6.18 12.67 8.76
CA LYS A 143 6.34 14.06 8.30
C LYS A 143 4.94 14.64 8.18
N GLY A 144 4.59 15.52 9.13
CA GLY A 144 3.41 16.37 9.05
C GLY A 144 3.57 17.39 7.93
#